data_AF-A0AAU0PWY6-F1
#
_entry.id   AF-A0AAU0PWY6-F1
#
_cell.length_a   1.000
_cell.length_b   1.000
_cell.length_c   1.000
_cell.angle_alpha   90.00
_cell.angle_beta   90.00
_cell.angle_gamma   90.00
#
_symmetry.space_group_name_H-M   'P 1'
#
loop_
_entity.id
_entity.type
_entity.pdbx_description
1 polymer ?
#
loop_
_entity_poly.entity_id
_entity_poly.type
_entity_poly.pdbx_seq_one_letter_code
_entity_poly.pdbx_strand_id
1 'polypeptide(L)'
;MKLLKILAASTLALAIASTSSFADVQKGQKAFIKFLKEPCGMDGAKFALKHTQEEWRKIKADGTAEAEIIKICPKVKAGDIKESLLEHVMDFSIEFASDSGNVPSC
;
A
#
# COMPACT_ATOMS: atom_id res chain seq x y z
N MET A 1 -20.38 44.55 -1.96
CA MET A 1 -19.01 44.40 -1.40
C MET A 1 -19.05 43.75 0.00
N LYS A 2 -19.79 42.67 0.13
CA LYS A 2 -19.80 41.67 1.20
C LYS A 2 -19.80 40.35 0.40
N LEU A 3 -19.24 39.25 0.91
CA LEU A 3 -19.20 37.92 0.25
C LEU A 3 -17.97 37.58 -0.63
N LEU A 4 -16.82 38.26 -0.51
CA LEU A 4 -15.57 37.85 -1.21
C LEU A 4 -14.36 37.64 -0.29
N LYS A 5 -14.55 37.66 1.03
CA LYS A 5 -13.45 37.57 2.02
C LYS A 5 -13.46 36.32 2.89
N ILE A 6 -14.29 35.32 2.57
CA ILE A 6 -14.40 34.09 3.37
C ILE A 6 -14.42 32.88 2.43
N LEU A 7 -13.31 32.63 1.74
CA LEU A 7 -13.04 31.34 1.12
C LEU A 7 -11.54 31.14 0.96
N ALA A 8 -10.80 31.15 2.07
CA ALA A 8 -9.56 30.40 2.14
C ALA A 8 -9.94 29.04 2.69
N ALA A 9 -10.27 28.14 1.77
CA ALA A 9 -10.68 26.77 2.05
C ALA A 9 -9.64 26.08 2.93
N SER A 10 -10.08 25.72 4.12
CA SER A 10 -9.55 24.60 4.89
C SER A 10 -9.44 23.37 3.99
N THR A 11 -8.22 22.88 3.75
CA THR A 11 -7.75 21.48 3.91
C THR A 11 -6.39 21.35 3.25
N LEU A 12 -5.31 21.63 4.00
CA LEU A 12 -4.06 20.92 3.77
C LEU A 12 -4.11 19.71 4.72
N ALA A 13 -4.82 18.68 4.28
CA ALA A 13 -4.85 17.41 4.99
C ALA A 13 -3.42 16.82 5.00
N LEU A 14 -3.11 16.17 6.12
CA LEU A 14 -1.76 15.86 6.57
C LEU A 14 -0.93 15.11 5.52
N ALA A 15 0.23 15.67 5.16
CA ALA A 15 1.32 14.90 4.56
C ALA A 15 1.95 14.03 5.66
N ILE A 16 1.30 12.91 6.01
CA ILE A 16 1.91 11.87 6.83
C ILE A 16 2.84 11.08 5.89
N ALA A 17 4.04 11.58 5.67
CA ALA A 17 5.08 10.83 5.00
C ALA A 17 5.65 9.80 5.98
N SER A 18 4.96 8.67 6.14
CA SER A 18 5.50 7.51 6.83
C SER A 18 6.69 7.00 6.01
N THR A 19 7.91 7.26 6.47
CA THR A 19 9.12 6.75 5.81
C THR A 19 9.26 5.27 6.16
N SER A 20 8.94 4.38 5.23
CA SER A 20 9.28 2.96 5.32
C SER A 20 10.80 2.81 5.27
N SER A 21 11.37 2.03 6.19
CA SER A 21 12.80 1.72 6.11
C SER A 21 13.05 0.71 4.99
N PHE A 22 14.25 0.73 4.40
CA PHE A 22 14.63 -0.26 3.39
C PHE A 22 14.51 -1.71 3.91
N ALA A 23 14.74 -1.93 5.22
CA ALA A 23 14.58 -3.23 5.83
C ALA A 23 13.11 -3.70 5.84
N ASP A 24 12.16 -2.80 6.07
CA ASP A 24 10.74 -3.12 6.11
C ASP A 24 10.19 -3.41 4.72
N VAL A 25 10.63 -2.65 3.72
CA VAL A 25 10.34 -2.92 2.31
C VAL A 25 10.83 -4.32 1.91
N GLN A 26 12.07 -4.68 2.27
CA GLN A 26 12.64 -6.01 1.97
C GLN A 26 11.93 -7.15 2.72
N LYS A 27 11.51 -6.93 3.97
CA LYS A 27 10.66 -7.90 4.69
C LYS A 27 9.31 -8.06 4.00
N GLY A 28 8.72 -6.96 3.54
CA GLY A 28 7.46 -6.93 2.80
C GLY A 28 7.53 -7.72 1.51
N GLN A 29 8.58 -7.50 0.72
CA GLN A 29 8.84 -8.26 -0.49
C GLN A 29 8.93 -9.77 -0.20
N LYS A 30 9.71 -10.16 0.82
CA LYS A 30 9.86 -11.58 1.23
C LYS A 30 8.54 -12.17 1.72
N ALA A 31 7.76 -11.40 2.48
CA ALA A 31 6.45 -11.82 2.95
C ALA A 31 5.49 -12.04 1.77
N PHE A 32 5.44 -11.12 0.82
CA PHE A 32 4.63 -11.26 -0.39
C PHE A 32 5.00 -12.54 -1.16
N ILE A 33 6.30 -12.76 -1.43
CA ILE A 33 6.77 -13.94 -2.16
C ILE A 33 6.37 -15.24 -1.45
N LYS A 34 6.49 -15.27 -0.10
CA LYS A 34 6.25 -16.48 0.68
C LYS A 34 4.77 -16.80 0.88
N PHE A 35 3.91 -15.79 1.03
CA PHE A 35 2.52 -15.99 1.46
C PHE A 35 1.49 -15.62 0.39
N LEU A 36 1.79 -14.67 -0.48
CA LEU A 36 0.80 -14.09 -1.41
C LEU A 36 1.07 -14.44 -2.88
N LYS A 37 2.31 -14.69 -3.29
CA LYS A 37 2.66 -14.92 -4.70
C LYS A 37 1.90 -16.07 -5.35
N GLU A 38 1.85 -17.23 -4.70
CA GLU A 38 1.13 -18.41 -5.21
C GLU A 38 -0.39 -18.18 -5.27
N PRO A 39 -1.07 -17.79 -4.18
CA PRO A 39 -2.52 -17.60 -4.23
C PRO A 39 -2.93 -16.40 -5.09
N CYS A 40 -2.10 -15.35 -5.18
CA CYS A 40 -2.38 -14.20 -6.04
C CYS A 40 -2.09 -14.50 -7.53
N GLY A 41 -1.22 -15.46 -7.84
CA GLY A 41 -0.84 -15.80 -9.20
C GLY A 41 -0.06 -14.70 -9.93
N MET A 42 0.48 -13.71 -9.20
CA MET A 42 1.31 -12.63 -9.75
C MET A 42 2.48 -12.30 -8.84
N ASP A 43 3.50 -11.67 -9.41
CA ASP A 43 4.65 -11.16 -8.66
C ASP A 43 4.29 -9.89 -7.86
N GLY A 44 5.13 -9.59 -6.86
CA GLY A 44 4.92 -8.43 -5.98
C GLY A 44 5.02 -7.10 -6.72
N ALA A 45 5.79 -7.01 -7.81
CA ALA A 45 5.88 -5.80 -8.62
C ALA A 45 4.52 -5.49 -9.27
N LYS A 46 3.92 -6.46 -9.96
CA LYS A 46 2.58 -6.32 -10.57
C LYS A 46 1.49 -6.04 -9.55
N PHE A 47 1.63 -6.57 -8.34
CA PHE A 47 0.73 -6.27 -7.24
C PHE A 47 0.87 -4.81 -6.78
N ALA A 48 2.09 -4.34 -6.52
CA ALA A 48 2.32 -2.97 -6.06
C ALA A 48 1.81 -1.93 -7.07
N LEU A 49 1.89 -2.22 -8.38
CA LEU A 49 1.35 -1.36 -9.44
C LEU A 49 -0.19 -1.26 -9.48
N LYS A 50 -0.94 -1.97 -8.63
CA LYS A 50 -2.42 -1.92 -8.61
C LYS A 50 -2.97 -0.61 -8.08
N HIS A 51 -2.20 0.11 -7.30
CA HIS A 51 -2.56 1.40 -6.73
C HIS A 51 -1.38 2.36 -6.78
N THR A 52 -1.70 3.64 -6.67
CA THR A 52 -0.74 4.70 -6.39
C THR A 52 -0.26 4.65 -4.93
N GLN A 53 0.83 5.37 -4.64
CA GLN A 53 1.34 5.46 -3.28
C GLN A 53 0.29 6.03 -2.31
N GLU A 54 -0.49 7.02 -2.74
CA GLU A 54 -1.54 7.64 -1.92
C GLU A 54 -2.66 6.65 -1.62
N GLU A 55 -3.15 5.94 -2.63
CA GLU A 55 -4.17 4.91 -2.46
C GLU A 55 -3.69 3.80 -1.53
N TRP A 56 -2.46 3.31 -1.70
CA TRP A 56 -1.90 2.31 -0.79
C TRP A 56 -1.77 2.81 0.65
N ARG A 57 -1.34 4.07 0.85
CA ARG A 57 -1.30 4.69 2.18
C ARG A 57 -2.68 4.80 2.80
N LYS A 58 -3.69 5.15 2.01
CA LYS A 58 -5.09 5.20 2.45
C LYS A 58 -5.59 3.81 2.87
N ILE A 59 -5.37 2.79 2.04
CA ILE A 59 -5.72 1.40 2.36
C ILE A 59 -5.04 0.93 3.65
N LYS A 60 -3.76 1.25 3.83
CA LYS A 60 -3.00 0.96 5.05
C LYS A 60 -3.59 1.68 6.26
N ALA A 61 -3.86 2.98 6.15
CA ALA A 61 -4.37 3.81 7.24
C ALA A 61 -5.82 3.45 7.65
N ASP A 62 -6.65 3.07 6.67
CA ASP A 62 -8.04 2.67 6.90
C ASP A 62 -8.14 1.24 7.47
N GLY A 63 -7.02 0.50 7.60
CA GLY A 63 -7.01 -0.89 8.09
C GLY A 63 -7.65 -1.89 7.13
N THR A 64 -7.77 -1.53 5.83
CA THR A 64 -8.49 -2.33 4.82
C THR A 64 -7.56 -3.15 3.92
N ALA A 65 -6.27 -3.21 4.24
CA ALA A 65 -5.24 -3.87 3.45
C ALA A 65 -5.55 -5.34 3.12
N GLU A 66 -5.98 -6.13 4.11
CA GLU A 66 -6.32 -7.54 3.88
C GLU A 66 -7.50 -7.70 2.91
N ALA A 67 -8.53 -6.87 3.06
CA ALA A 67 -9.69 -6.89 2.18
C ALA A 67 -9.33 -6.53 0.74
N GLU A 68 -8.49 -5.51 0.54
CA GLU A 68 -8.03 -5.14 -0.81
C GLU A 68 -7.13 -6.22 -1.42
N ILE A 69 -6.25 -6.85 -0.63
CA ILE A 69 -5.46 -8.00 -1.08
C ILE A 69 -6.38 -9.13 -1.57
N ILE A 70 -7.40 -9.50 -0.80
CA ILE A 70 -8.35 -10.56 -1.19
C ILE A 70 -9.10 -10.17 -2.46
N LYS A 71 -9.47 -8.89 -2.61
CA LYS A 71 -10.13 -8.38 -3.83
C LYS A 71 -9.22 -8.49 -5.07
N ILE A 72 -7.93 -8.18 -4.94
CA ILE A 72 -6.94 -8.30 -6.03
C ILE A 72 -6.56 -9.76 -6.29
N CYS A 73 -6.48 -10.56 -5.22
CA CYS A 73 -5.99 -11.92 -5.17
C CYS A 73 -7.07 -12.86 -4.55
N PRO A 74 -8.13 -13.24 -5.29
CA PRO A 74 -9.31 -13.92 -4.71
C PRO A 74 -9.08 -15.28 -4.04
N LYS A 75 -7.90 -15.89 -4.22
CA LYS A 75 -7.54 -17.16 -3.55
C LYS A 75 -6.88 -16.95 -2.18
N VAL A 76 -6.45 -15.73 -1.86
CA VAL A 76 -6.00 -15.36 -0.52
C VAL A 76 -7.20 -15.34 0.40
N LYS A 77 -7.05 -15.87 1.61
CA LYS A 77 -8.08 -15.87 2.65
C LYS A 77 -7.68 -14.94 3.79
N ALA A 78 -8.69 -14.42 4.48
CA ALA A 78 -8.46 -13.66 5.70
C ALA A 78 -7.69 -14.51 6.74
N GLY A 79 -6.65 -13.95 7.32
CA GLY A 79 -5.74 -14.61 8.26
C GLY A 79 -4.56 -15.35 7.62
N ASP A 80 -4.45 -15.42 6.28
CA ASP A 80 -3.31 -16.08 5.61
C ASP A 80 -1.98 -15.33 5.86
N ILE A 81 -2.04 -14.04 6.19
CA ILE A 81 -0.90 -13.21 6.52
C ILE A 81 -1.06 -12.59 7.92
N LYS A 82 0.00 -12.66 8.73
CA LYS A 82 0.02 -12.00 10.04
C LYS A 82 0.01 -10.48 9.86
N GLU A 83 -0.65 -9.76 10.75
CA GLU A 83 -0.76 -8.30 10.72
C GLU A 83 0.61 -7.59 10.60
N SER A 84 1.62 -8.03 11.37
CA SER A 84 2.97 -7.45 11.27
C SER A 84 3.66 -7.69 9.92
N LEU A 85 3.34 -8.78 9.23
CA LEU A 85 3.84 -9.03 7.88
C LEU A 85 3.02 -8.25 6.85
N LEU A 86 1.72 -8.07 7.09
CA LEU A 86 0.84 -7.25 6.26
C LEU A 86 1.33 -5.80 6.25
N GLU A 87 1.69 -5.23 7.39
CA GLU A 87 2.27 -3.88 7.46
C GLU A 87 3.50 -3.73 6.55
N HIS A 88 4.41 -4.71 6.59
CA HIS A 88 5.59 -4.72 5.72
C HIS A 88 5.21 -4.90 4.24
N VAL A 89 4.22 -5.74 3.91
CA VAL A 89 3.71 -5.86 2.54
C VAL A 89 3.15 -4.54 2.04
N MET A 90 2.48 -3.77 2.89
CA MET A 90 1.98 -2.44 2.53
C MET A 90 3.13 -1.45 2.32
N ASP A 91 4.18 -1.47 3.14
CA ASP A 91 5.37 -0.64 2.93
C ASP A 91 6.05 -0.95 1.60
N PHE A 92 6.18 -2.24 1.26
CA PHE A 92 6.64 -2.69 -0.04
C PHE A 92 5.74 -2.18 -1.18
N SER A 93 4.42 -2.28 -1.02
CA SER A 93 3.47 -1.89 -2.07
C SER A 93 3.45 -0.38 -2.29
N ILE A 94 3.65 0.42 -1.23
CA ILE A 94 3.81 1.88 -1.32
C ILE A 94 5.13 2.22 -2.01
N GLU A 95 6.25 1.59 -1.63
CA GLU A 95 7.57 1.89 -2.21
C GLU A 95 7.62 1.66 -3.73
N PHE A 96 6.90 0.64 -4.21
CA PHE A 96 6.88 0.21 -5.61
C PHE A 96 5.52 0.43 -6.30
N ALA A 97 4.74 1.38 -5.79
CA ALA A 97 3.45 1.75 -6.36
C ALA A 97 3.56 2.24 -7.81
N SER A 98 2.44 2.33 -8.52
CA SER A 98 2.41 2.70 -9.94
C SER A 98 3.06 4.05 -10.29
N ASP A 99 3.08 4.97 -9.33
CA ASP A 99 3.57 6.34 -9.45
C ASP A 99 4.88 6.58 -8.68
N SER A 100 5.51 5.54 -8.11
CA SER A 100 6.73 5.73 -7.32
C SER A 100 8.00 5.92 -8.16
N GLY A 101 8.00 5.44 -9.40
CA GLY A 101 9.19 5.41 -10.25
C GLY A 101 10.24 4.39 -9.82
N ASN A 102 9.99 3.63 -8.75
CA ASN A 102 10.87 2.57 -8.26
C ASN A 102 10.49 1.23 -8.88
N VAL A 103 11.47 0.37 -9.13
CA VAL A 103 11.25 -1.00 -9.61
C VAL A 103 11.92 -1.99 -8.66
N PRO A 104 11.18 -2.94 -8.07
CA PRO A 104 11.76 -3.90 -7.14
C PRO A 104 12.49 -4.99 -7.90
N SER A 105 13.61 -5.48 -7.35
CA SER A 105 14.26 -6.69 -7.83
C SER A 105 13.49 -7.93 -7.32
N CYS A 106 12.36 -8.28 -7.97
CA CYS A 106 11.48 -9.40 -7.61
C CYS A 106 11.72 -10.67 -8.41
#